data_AF-A0A413JXL9-F1
#
_entry.id   AF-A0A413JXL9-F1
#
_cell.length_a   1.000
_cell.length_b   1.000
_cell.length_c   1.000
_cell.angle_alpha   90.00
_cell.angle_beta   90.00
_cell.angle_gamma   90.00
#
_symmetry.space_group_name_H-M   'P 1'
#
loop_
_entity.id
_entity.type
_entity.pdbx_description
1 polymer ?
#
loop_
_entity_poly.entity_id
_entity_poly.type
_entity_poly.pdbx_seq_one_letter_code
_entity_poly.pdbx_strand_id
1 'polypeptide(L)'
;MNRAIEIRKRFEVKRSQLTDLRDSDTLCDDSDMVIFIHRLGYYEIFQDYKGNDLCGMPEIIIAKLRNSALVDGFLRFNGELVM
;
A
#
# COMPACT_ATOMS: atom_id res chain seq x y z
N MET A 1 -13.65 14.32 -18.23
CA MET A 1 -12.22 14.37 -17.89
C MET A 1 -12.11 14.79 -16.43
N ASN A 2 -12.06 13.84 -15.47
CA ASN A 2 -11.74 14.09 -14.04
C ASN A 2 -11.80 12.82 -13.15
N ARG A 3 -12.59 11.80 -13.50
CA ARG A 3 -12.80 10.60 -12.66
C ARG A 3 -11.51 9.81 -12.35
N ALA A 4 -10.60 9.68 -13.32
CA ALA A 4 -9.35 8.96 -13.13
C ALA A 4 -8.39 9.68 -12.15
N ILE A 5 -8.40 11.01 -12.15
CA ILE A 5 -7.57 11.83 -11.24
C ILE A 5 -8.12 11.72 -9.81
N GLU A 6 -9.45 11.74 -9.67
CA GLU A 6 -10.14 11.60 -8.39
C GLU A 6 -9.91 10.23 -7.74
N ILE A 7 -9.94 9.16 -8.54
CA ILE A 7 -9.63 7.80 -8.08
C ILE A 7 -8.18 7.73 -7.63
N ARG A 8 -7.21 8.21 -8.44
CA ARG A 8 -5.79 8.23 -8.05
C ARG A 8 -5.54 9.01 -6.75
N LYS A 9 -6.18 10.17 -6.59
CA LYS A 9 -6.10 10.93 -5.33
C LYS A 9 -6.63 10.15 -4.13
N ARG A 10 -7.72 9.39 -4.28
CA ARG A 10 -8.22 8.52 -3.20
C ARG A 10 -7.24 7.40 -2.84
N PHE A 11 -6.55 6.83 -3.82
CA PHE A 11 -5.49 5.85 -3.59
C PHE A 11 -4.30 6.47 -2.84
N GLU A 12 -3.82 7.64 -3.27
CA GLU A 12 -2.65 8.28 -2.67
C GLU A 12 -2.88 8.83 -1.28
N VAL A 13 -4.05 9.43 -1.01
CA VAL A 13 -4.36 10.08 0.29
C VAL A 13 -4.41 9.08 1.45
N LYS A 14 -4.77 7.81 1.18
CA LYS A 14 -4.88 6.78 2.23
C LYS A 14 -3.68 5.84 2.27
N ARG A 15 -2.67 6.09 1.44
CA ARG A 15 -1.46 5.27 1.37
C ARG A 15 -0.55 5.65 2.52
N SER A 16 -0.22 4.68 3.36
CA SER A 16 0.72 4.89 4.46
C SER A 16 2.10 5.25 3.94
N GLN A 17 2.75 6.20 4.61
CA GLN A 17 4.06 6.72 4.29
C GLN A 17 5.00 6.55 5.47
N LEU A 18 6.31 6.61 5.21
CA LEU A 18 7.32 6.52 6.26
C LEU A 18 7.19 7.65 7.30
N THR A 19 6.60 8.79 6.91
CA THR A 19 6.30 9.90 7.81
C THR A 19 5.28 9.55 8.88
N ASP A 20 4.41 8.57 8.63
CA ASP A 20 3.40 8.11 9.60
C ASP A 20 4.04 7.33 10.76
N LEU A 21 5.30 6.90 10.60
CA LEU A 21 6.09 6.22 11.64
C LEU A 21 7.06 7.16 12.37
N ARG A 22 7.04 8.48 12.09
CA ARG A 22 7.99 9.43 12.69
C ARG A 22 7.84 9.56 14.21
N ASP A 23 6.64 9.36 14.74
CA ASP A 23 6.40 9.35 16.19
C ASP A 23 6.93 8.08 16.87
N SER A 24 7.44 7.11 16.10
CA SER A 24 8.04 5.89 16.61
C SER A 24 9.55 6.01 16.89
N ASP A 25 10.05 7.26 16.97
CA ASP A 25 11.42 7.71 17.28
C ASP A 25 12.54 6.99 16.49
N THR A 26 12.84 5.74 16.83
CA THR A 26 14.01 5.00 16.31
C THR A 26 13.64 3.88 15.35
N LEU A 27 12.39 3.40 15.38
CA LEU A 27 11.93 2.28 14.55
C LEU A 27 12.14 2.52 13.06
N CYS A 28 11.90 3.75 12.61
CA CYS A 28 12.11 4.12 11.21
C CYS A 28 13.59 4.02 10.82
N ASP A 29 14.50 4.46 11.67
CA ASP A 29 15.93 4.57 11.34
C ASP A 29 16.67 3.23 11.43
N ASP A 30 16.32 2.42 12.43
CA ASP A 30 16.99 1.14 12.70
C ASP A 30 16.56 0.04 11.72
N SER A 31 15.33 0.10 11.20
CA SER A 31 14.76 -0.94 10.31
C SER A 31 15.55 -1.10 9.01
N ASP A 32 15.87 -2.35 8.67
CA ASP A 32 16.40 -2.71 7.33
C ASP A 32 15.33 -2.63 6.25
N MET A 33 14.08 -2.96 6.59
CA MET A 33 12.95 -2.95 5.66
C MET A 33 11.69 -2.46 6.38
N VAL A 34 10.91 -1.61 5.70
CA VAL A 34 9.59 -1.18 6.16
C VAL A 34 8.58 -1.50 5.06
N ILE A 35 7.56 -2.27 5.42
CA ILE A 35 6.48 -2.68 4.51
C ILE A 35 5.16 -2.15 5.06
N PHE A 36 4.40 -1.47 4.21
CA PHE A 36 3.00 -1.18 4.48
C PHE A 36 2.10 -2.14 3.70
N ILE A 37 1.07 -2.62 4.39
CA ILE A 37 0.01 -3.43 3.80
C ILE A 37 -1.21 -2.53 3.65
N HIS A 38 -1.53 -2.15 2.42
CA HIS A 38 -2.66 -1.29 2.12
C HIS A 38 -3.83 -2.15 1.62
N ARG A 39 -4.78 -2.42 2.53
CA ARG A 39 -5.98 -3.22 2.22
C ARG A 39 -7.03 -2.35 1.54
N LEU A 40 -6.99 -2.30 0.22
CA LEU A 40 -7.87 -1.46 -0.61
C LEU A 40 -9.37 -1.63 -0.31
N GLY A 41 -9.82 -2.87 -0.07
CA GLY A 41 -11.22 -3.14 0.28
C GLY A 41 -11.69 -2.50 1.59
N TYR A 42 -10.78 -2.22 2.54
CA TYR A 42 -11.13 -1.47 3.76
C TYR A 42 -11.49 0.00 3.44
N TYR A 43 -10.93 0.54 2.36
CA TYR A 43 -11.15 1.92 1.94
C TYR A 43 -12.22 2.07 0.85
N GLU A 44 -13.00 1.01 0.60
CA GLU A 44 -14.04 0.95 -0.45
C GLU A 44 -13.48 1.18 -1.86
N ILE A 45 -12.21 0.78 -2.07
CA ILE A 45 -11.54 0.84 -3.36
C ILE A 45 -11.54 -0.56 -3.96
N PHE A 46 -12.35 -0.76 -5.00
CA PHE A 46 -12.56 -2.06 -5.62
C PHE A 46 -12.11 -2.14 -7.08
N GLN A 47 -11.77 -1.01 -7.70
CA GLN A 47 -11.32 -0.95 -9.09
C GLN A 47 -10.15 0.00 -9.27
N ASP A 48 -9.23 -0.35 -10.16
CA ASP A 48 -8.17 0.56 -10.59
C ASP A 48 -8.65 1.56 -11.66
N TYR A 49 -7.75 2.43 -12.12
CA TYR A 49 -8.05 3.42 -13.16
C TYR A 49 -8.26 2.82 -14.56
N LYS A 50 -7.93 1.55 -14.77
CA LYS A 50 -8.14 0.79 -16.01
C LYS A 50 -9.40 -0.08 -15.95
N GLY A 51 -10.10 -0.11 -14.81
CA GLY A 51 -11.29 -0.94 -14.60
C GLY A 51 -11.01 -2.37 -14.17
N ASN A 52 -9.77 -2.67 -13.75
CA ASN A 52 -9.43 -3.99 -13.20
C ASN A 52 -9.98 -4.12 -11.78
N ASP A 53 -10.51 -5.31 -11.45
CA ASP A 53 -11.01 -5.62 -10.11
C ASP A 53 -9.85 -5.80 -9.11
N LEU A 54 -9.98 -5.15 -7.96
CA LEU A 54 -9.02 -5.16 -6.85
C LEU A 54 -9.61 -5.82 -5.59
N CYS A 55 -10.81 -6.40 -5.68
CA CYS A 55 -11.42 -7.12 -4.56
C CYS A 55 -10.49 -8.23 -4.04
N GLY A 56 -10.19 -8.19 -2.74
CA GLY A 56 -9.30 -9.16 -2.09
C GLY A 56 -7.82 -9.00 -2.43
N MET A 57 -7.41 -7.92 -3.11
CA MET A 57 -5.99 -7.63 -3.38
C MET A 57 -5.49 -6.53 -2.45
N PRO A 58 -4.67 -6.85 -1.43
CA PRO A 58 -3.88 -5.83 -0.74
C PRO A 58 -2.74 -5.34 -1.64
N GLU A 59 -2.48 -4.05 -1.57
CA GLU A 59 -1.26 -3.46 -2.10
C GLU A 59 -0.15 -3.57 -1.05
N ILE A 60 1.04 -4.01 -1.48
CA ILE A 60 2.22 -4.08 -0.63
C ILE A 60 3.19 -2.98 -1.06
N ILE A 61 3.57 -2.16 -0.09
CA ILE A 61 4.37 -0.97 -0.34
C ILE A 61 5.66 -1.12 0.45
N ILE A 62 6.77 -1.25 -0.25
CA ILE A 62 8.10 -1.23 0.36
C ILE A 62 8.48 0.24 0.54
N ALA A 63 8.39 0.75 1.77
CA ALA A 63 8.67 2.15 2.08
C ALA A 63 10.14 2.40 2.43
N LYS A 64 10.84 1.37 2.89
CA LYS A 64 12.29 1.39 3.14
C LYS A 64 12.86 0.01 2.83
N LEU A 65 14.02 -0.01 2.19
CA LEU A 65 14.84 -1.20 2.00
C LEU A 65 16.31 -0.78 1.99
N ARG A 66 17.07 -1.21 3.00
CA ARG A 66 18.50 -0.97 3.09
C ARG A 66 19.19 -1.77 1.97
N ASN A 67 20.08 -1.13 1.21
CA ASN A 67 20.87 -1.73 0.11
C ASN A 67 20.14 -2.11 -1.20
N SER A 68 18.96 -1.57 -1.52
CA SER A 68 18.26 -1.89 -2.80
C SER A 68 17.25 -0.82 -3.24
N ALA A 69 16.72 -0.96 -4.47
CA ALA A 69 15.69 -0.08 -5.02
C ALA A 69 14.31 -0.35 -4.42
N LEU A 70 13.52 0.70 -4.18
CA LEU A 70 12.12 0.60 -3.77
C LEU A 70 11.26 0.17 -4.96
N VAL A 71 10.40 -0.82 -4.76
CA VAL A 71 9.41 -1.27 -5.74
C VAL A 71 8.10 -1.52 -5.00
N ASP A 72 7.00 -1.01 -5.54
CA ASP A 72 5.65 -1.27 -5.08
C ASP A 72 4.90 -2.26 -5.99
N GLY A 73 3.99 -3.04 -5.42
CA GLY A 73 3.24 -4.05 -6.16
C GLY A 73 1.97 -4.52 -5.45
N PHE A 74 1.03 -5.03 -6.24
CA PHE A 74 -0.18 -5.67 -5.73
C PHE A 74 0.09 -7.14 -5.46
N LEU A 75 -0.29 -7.62 -4.27
CA LEU A 75 -0.36 -9.06 -3.99
C LEU A 75 -1.82 -9.49 -3.95
N ARG A 76 -2.09 -10.73 -4.36
CA ARG A 76 -3.38 -11.37 -4.13
C ARG A 76 -3.32 -12.03 -2.76
N PHE A 77 -4.20 -11.64 -1.84
CA PHE A 77 -4.30 -12.27 -0.53
C PHE A 77 -5.19 -13.52 -0.64
N ASN A 78 -4.61 -14.69 -0.37
CA ASN A 78 -5.38 -15.93 -0.18
C ASN A 78 -5.63 -16.13 1.31
N GLY A 79 -6.87 -15.85 1.75
CA GLY A 79 -7.29 -16.04 3.13
C GLY A 79 -7.36 -17.49 3.61
N GLU A 80 -7.21 -18.46 2.71
CA GLU A 80 -7.24 -19.90 3.04
C GLU A 80 -5.97 -20.40 3.75
N LEU A 81 -4.93 -19.59 3.88
CA LEU A 81 -3.66 -19.97 4.54
C LEU A 81 -3.59 -19.62 6.04
N VAL A 82 -4.65 -19.07 6.64
CA VAL A 82 -4.72 -18.88 8.09
C VAL A 82 -5.33 -20.13 8.69
N MET A 83 -4.45 -21.08 9.08
CA MET A 83 -4.81 -22.27 9.86
C MET A 83 -4.95 -21.92 11.35
#